data_AF-A0A1G2U7U1-F1
#
_entry.id   AF-A0A1G2U7U1-F1
#
_cell.length_a   1.000
_cell.length_b   1.000
_cell.length_c   1.000
_cell.angle_alpha   90.00
_cell.angle_beta   90.00
_cell.angle_gamma   90.00
#
_symmetry.space_group_name_H-M   'P 1'
#
loop_
_entity.id
_entity.type
_entity.pdbx_description
1 polymer ?
#
loop_
_entity_poly.entity_id
_entity_poly.type
_entity_poly.pdbx_seq_one_letter_code
_entity_poly.pdbx_strand_id
1 'polypeptide(L)'
;MPKNLTQAEWDAIEKEFLKNMNDRYFQDIRNDIQTLRKNRPESIKSQLCLAFTLADSLSRIHKIFSGVRGENLDKDNEDRFRAWMDAFVLTEKNDEYKKYKGLIAPNSKVLWNIRNSFLHFYSFPPVKEGQDYVIFGYNLSVETNSNVKKAFQEKGYKAVTHMDALRLIEAIFSGFLVQLIHLTEMIKNNPAQYIENVLYARNILFTQSAVVVPKK
;
A
#
# COMPACT_ATOMS: atom_id res chain seq x y z
N MET A 1 5.92 -24.78 -18.75
CA MET A 1 7.00 -23.92 -19.29
C MET A 1 6.46 -23.11 -20.46
N PRO A 2 6.38 -21.77 -20.38
CA PRO A 2 6.35 -20.98 -21.59
C PRO A 2 7.63 -21.31 -22.40
N LYS A 3 7.47 -21.51 -23.70
CA LYS A 3 8.50 -21.98 -24.64
C LYS A 3 9.82 -21.17 -24.51
N ASN A 4 10.94 -21.89 -24.36
CA ASN A 4 12.34 -21.53 -24.66
C ASN A 4 12.77 -20.07 -24.47
N LEU A 5 12.93 -19.62 -23.22
CA LEU A 5 13.81 -18.46 -22.94
C LEU A 5 15.22 -18.97 -22.70
N THR A 6 16.21 -18.35 -23.35
CA THR A 6 17.62 -18.48 -22.96
C THR A 6 17.85 -17.81 -21.61
N GLN A 7 18.92 -18.20 -20.90
CA GLN A 7 19.28 -17.56 -19.63
C GLN A 7 19.48 -16.04 -19.79
N ALA A 8 20.13 -15.61 -20.88
CA ALA A 8 20.35 -14.20 -21.16
C ALA A 8 19.04 -13.42 -21.39
N GLU A 9 18.05 -14.02 -22.06
CA GLU A 9 16.73 -13.41 -22.23
C GLU A 9 15.97 -13.32 -20.90
N TRP A 10 16.05 -14.37 -20.08
CA TRP A 10 15.49 -14.35 -18.74
C TRP A 10 16.11 -13.26 -17.87
N ASP A 11 17.44 -13.17 -17.80
CA ASP A 11 18.14 -12.18 -16.96
C ASP A 11 17.77 -10.75 -17.36
N ALA A 12 17.60 -10.50 -18.66
CA ALA A 12 17.16 -9.21 -19.17
C ALA A 12 15.72 -8.88 -18.74
N ILE A 13 14.80 -9.86 -18.85
CA ILE A 13 13.39 -9.74 -18.44
C ILE A 13 13.27 -9.49 -16.94
N GLU A 14 13.98 -10.28 -16.14
CA GLU A 14 13.97 -10.18 -14.68
C GLU A 14 14.50 -8.82 -14.24
N LYS A 15 15.65 -8.40 -14.79
CA LYS A 15 16.23 -7.08 -14.51
C LYS A 15 15.29 -5.94 -14.87
N GLU A 16 14.64 -6.01 -16.03
CA GLU A 16 13.64 -5.03 -16.45
C GLU A 16 12.44 -4.98 -15.49
N PHE A 17 11.90 -6.14 -15.11
CA PHE A 17 10.79 -6.24 -14.17
C PHE A 17 11.15 -5.64 -12.81
N LEU A 18 12.29 -6.04 -12.23
CA LEU A 18 12.76 -5.53 -10.94
C LEU A 18 13.03 -4.03 -10.98
N LYS A 19 13.61 -3.54 -12.09
CA LYS A 19 13.81 -2.10 -12.31
C LYS A 19 12.49 -1.36 -12.34
N ASN A 20 11.48 -1.85 -13.06
CA ASN A 20 10.17 -1.21 -13.10
C ASN A 20 9.48 -1.22 -11.73
N MET A 21 9.56 -2.32 -10.99
CA MET A 21 9.06 -2.44 -9.62
C MET A 21 9.68 -1.38 -8.69
N ASN A 22 11.01 -1.22 -8.74
CA ASN A 22 11.72 -0.24 -7.93
C ASN A 22 11.44 1.19 -8.42
N ASP A 23 11.76 1.49 -9.67
CA ASP A 23 11.78 2.87 -10.16
C ASP A 23 10.37 3.43 -10.30
N ARG A 24 9.47 2.71 -11.00
CA ARG A 24 8.15 3.25 -11.37
C ARG A 24 7.09 3.13 -10.29
N TYR A 25 7.10 2.04 -9.53
CA TYR A 25 6.05 1.82 -8.52
C TYR A 25 6.48 2.37 -7.16
N PHE A 26 7.70 2.06 -6.73
CA PHE A 26 8.15 2.46 -5.41
C PHE A 26 8.78 3.86 -5.39
N GLN A 27 9.81 4.10 -6.20
CA GLN A 27 10.56 5.36 -6.14
C GLN A 27 9.77 6.55 -6.68
N ASP A 28 9.05 6.42 -7.80
CA ASP A 28 8.22 7.52 -8.32
C ASP A 28 7.17 7.97 -7.27
N ILE A 29 6.40 7.03 -6.72
CA ILE A 29 5.41 7.33 -5.67
C ILE A 29 6.08 7.92 -4.41
N ARG A 30 7.23 7.37 -4.00
CA ARG A 30 7.98 7.87 -2.86
C ARG A 30 8.48 9.30 -3.08
N ASN A 31 9.03 9.58 -4.26
CA ASN A 31 9.54 10.89 -4.63
C ASN A 31 8.40 11.92 -4.73
N ASP A 32 7.25 11.53 -5.27
CA ASP A 32 6.06 12.37 -5.33
C ASP A 32 5.55 12.72 -3.92
N ILE A 33 5.45 11.72 -3.04
CA ILE A 33 5.09 11.94 -1.63
C ILE A 33 6.11 12.86 -0.94
N GLN A 34 7.41 12.65 -1.14
CA GLN A 34 8.46 13.49 -0.56
C GLN A 34 8.41 14.93 -1.09
N THR A 35 8.15 15.09 -2.39
CA THR A 35 8.00 16.39 -3.03
C THR A 35 6.79 17.14 -2.48
N LEU A 36 5.64 16.46 -2.37
CA LEU A 36 4.45 17.01 -1.73
C LEU A 36 4.74 17.38 -0.28
N ARG A 37 5.39 16.49 0.48
CA ARG A 37 5.72 16.74 1.88
C ARG A 37 6.61 17.98 2.06
N LYS A 38 7.57 18.20 1.16
CA LYS A 38 8.49 19.34 1.20
C LYS A 38 7.84 20.65 0.75
N ASN A 39 7.08 20.61 -0.34
CA ASN A 39 6.61 21.82 -1.02
C ASN A 39 5.16 22.20 -0.69
N ARG A 40 4.35 21.22 -0.26
CA ARG A 40 2.92 21.32 0.03
C ARG A 40 2.53 20.41 1.21
N PRO A 41 3.07 20.64 2.42
CA PRO A 41 2.85 19.76 3.58
C PRO A 41 1.36 19.59 3.95
N GLU A 42 0.52 20.57 3.62
CA GLU A 42 -0.94 20.52 3.78
C GLU A 42 -1.63 19.50 2.85
N SER A 43 -0.97 19.06 1.78
CA SER A 43 -1.47 18.09 0.79
C SER A 43 -1.35 16.63 1.25
N ILE A 44 -1.48 16.39 2.56
CA ILE A 44 -1.39 15.06 3.17
C ILE A 44 -2.45 14.07 2.66
N LYS A 45 -3.62 14.55 2.27
CA LYS A 45 -4.65 13.73 1.61
C LYS A 45 -4.12 13.16 0.29
N SER A 46 -3.48 13.97 -0.54
CA SER A 46 -2.82 13.52 -1.78
C SER A 46 -1.71 12.52 -1.49
N GLN A 47 -0.90 12.76 -0.46
CA GLN A 47 0.14 11.82 -0.04
C GLN A 47 -0.45 10.46 0.36
N LEU A 48 -1.57 10.45 1.10
CA LEU A 48 -2.30 9.22 1.44
C LEU A 48 -2.88 8.53 0.21
N CYS A 49 -3.47 9.26 -0.74
CA CYS A 49 -3.96 8.70 -1.99
C CYS A 49 -2.85 7.97 -2.76
N LEU A 50 -1.66 8.58 -2.84
CA LEU A 50 -0.49 7.97 -3.48
C LEU A 50 -0.04 6.71 -2.73
N ALA A 51 0.01 6.75 -1.39
CA ALA A 51 0.36 5.58 -0.60
C ALA A 51 -0.66 4.44 -0.74
N PHE A 52 -1.96 4.73 -0.80
CA PHE A 52 -2.98 3.72 -1.06
C PHE A 52 -2.92 3.16 -2.48
N THR A 53 -2.58 3.99 -3.46
CA THR A 53 -2.33 3.53 -4.85
C THR A 53 -1.16 2.56 -4.91
N LEU A 54 -0.09 2.83 -4.16
CA LEU A 54 1.01 1.89 -3.99
C LEU A 54 0.54 0.59 -3.35
N ALA A 55 -0.19 0.65 -2.23
CA ALA A 55 -0.72 -0.54 -1.56
C ALA A 55 -1.60 -1.39 -2.48
N ASP A 56 -2.49 -0.77 -3.26
CA ASP A 56 -3.32 -1.47 -4.26
C ASP A 56 -2.44 -2.20 -5.30
N SER A 57 -1.41 -1.52 -5.83
CA SER A 57 -0.49 -2.09 -6.81
C SER A 57 0.28 -3.29 -6.23
N LEU A 58 0.83 -3.12 -5.02
CA LEU A 58 1.60 -4.15 -4.32
C LEU A 58 0.74 -5.36 -3.93
N SER A 59 -0.50 -5.14 -3.50
CA SER A 59 -1.45 -6.21 -3.20
C SER A 59 -1.75 -7.08 -4.43
N ARG A 60 -1.84 -6.46 -5.61
CA ARG A 60 -2.04 -7.15 -6.89
C ARG A 60 -0.82 -7.98 -7.28
N ILE A 61 0.37 -7.40 -7.13
CA ILE A 61 1.65 -8.11 -7.37
C ILE A 61 1.77 -9.31 -6.42
N HIS A 62 1.48 -9.13 -5.13
CA HIS A 62 1.49 -10.24 -4.18
C HIS A 62 0.53 -11.37 -4.60
N LYS A 63 -0.71 -11.03 -4.97
CA LYS A 63 -1.72 -12.01 -5.42
C LYS A 63 -1.26 -12.79 -6.67
N ILE A 64 -0.54 -12.14 -7.60
CA ILE A 64 0.12 -12.82 -8.73
C ILE A 64 1.16 -13.81 -8.23
N PHE A 65 2.03 -13.39 -7.31
CA PHE A 65 3.09 -14.24 -6.79
C PHE A 65 2.56 -15.42 -5.97
N SER A 66 1.37 -15.29 -5.37
CA SER A 66 0.61 -16.37 -4.74
C SER A 66 -0.10 -17.30 -5.73
N GLY A 67 0.07 -17.11 -7.05
CA GLY A 67 -0.43 -18.01 -8.08
C GLY A 67 -1.80 -17.66 -8.67
N VAL A 68 -2.40 -16.53 -8.30
CA VAL A 68 -3.71 -16.12 -8.86
C VAL A 68 -3.54 -15.49 -10.25
N ARG A 69 -4.50 -15.73 -11.14
CA ARG A 69 -4.49 -15.34 -12.57
C ARG A 69 -5.86 -14.85 -13.05
N GLY A 70 -5.86 -14.20 -14.22
CA GLY A 70 -7.06 -13.79 -14.96
C GLY A 70 -7.97 -12.84 -14.19
N GLU A 71 -9.28 -12.96 -14.42
CA GLU A 71 -10.32 -12.13 -13.78
C GLU A 71 -10.30 -12.21 -12.25
N ASN A 72 -9.80 -13.32 -11.68
CA ASN A 72 -9.73 -13.49 -10.23
C ASN A 72 -8.69 -12.58 -9.58
N LEU A 73 -7.81 -11.95 -10.37
CA LEU A 73 -6.85 -10.98 -9.87
C LEU A 73 -7.56 -9.73 -9.32
N ASP A 74 -8.61 -9.28 -10.00
CA ASP A 74 -9.32 -8.04 -9.72
C ASP A 74 -10.69 -8.25 -9.04
N LYS A 75 -11.17 -9.51 -8.98
CA LYS A 75 -12.24 -9.91 -8.06
C LYS A 75 -11.81 -9.74 -6.60
N ASP A 76 -12.76 -9.35 -5.77
CA ASP A 76 -12.62 -9.17 -4.33
C ASP A 76 -11.49 -8.20 -3.94
N ASN A 77 -11.52 -6.99 -4.54
CA ASN A 77 -10.52 -5.95 -4.29
C ASN A 77 -10.40 -5.62 -2.80
N GLU A 78 -11.53 -5.57 -2.07
CA GLU A 78 -11.51 -5.36 -0.62
C GLU A 78 -10.66 -6.43 0.07
N ASP A 79 -10.94 -7.70 -0.18
CA ASP A 79 -10.26 -8.81 0.50
C ASP A 79 -8.79 -8.86 0.12
N ARG A 80 -8.46 -8.62 -1.15
CA ARG A 80 -7.07 -8.51 -1.61
C ARG A 80 -6.32 -7.40 -0.88
N PHE A 81 -6.89 -6.19 -0.84
CA PHE A 81 -6.27 -5.04 -0.18
C PHE A 81 -6.09 -5.34 1.31
N ARG A 82 -7.14 -5.82 1.99
CA ARG A 82 -7.11 -6.08 3.43
C ARG A 82 -6.13 -7.17 3.79
N ALA A 83 -6.12 -8.28 3.06
CA ALA A 83 -5.15 -9.37 3.27
C ALA A 83 -3.70 -8.87 3.13
N TRP A 84 -3.44 -8.00 2.16
CA TRP A 84 -2.12 -7.39 2.00
C TRP A 84 -1.76 -6.46 3.17
N MET A 85 -2.70 -5.60 3.59
CA MET A 85 -2.48 -4.73 4.76
C MET A 85 -2.18 -5.55 6.01
N ASP A 86 -2.94 -6.61 6.27
CA ASP A 86 -2.73 -7.46 7.46
C ASP A 86 -1.42 -8.25 7.38
N ALA A 87 -1.05 -8.75 6.21
CA ALA A 87 0.16 -9.54 6.02
C ALA A 87 1.46 -8.72 6.13
N PHE A 88 1.46 -7.47 5.65
CA PHE A 88 2.69 -6.70 5.44
C PHE A 88 2.73 -5.35 6.16
N VAL A 89 1.59 -4.71 6.41
CA VAL A 89 1.54 -3.39 7.07
C VAL A 89 1.23 -3.54 8.55
N LEU A 90 0.13 -4.20 8.91
CA LEU A 90 -0.38 -4.35 10.28
C LEU A 90 0.19 -5.60 10.96
N THR A 91 1.49 -5.77 10.87
CA THR A 91 2.20 -6.95 11.38
C THR A 91 3.41 -6.55 12.22
N GLU A 92 3.73 -7.34 13.25
CA GLU A 92 4.91 -7.12 14.10
C GLU A 92 6.24 -7.32 13.35
N LYS A 93 6.20 -7.85 12.12
CA LYS A 93 7.35 -7.90 11.19
C LYS A 93 7.67 -6.55 10.53
N ASN A 94 6.74 -5.60 10.57
CA ASN A 94 6.92 -4.26 10.04
C ASN A 94 7.38 -3.33 11.16
N ASP A 95 8.62 -2.86 11.08
CA ASP A 95 9.23 -2.08 12.17
C ASP A 95 8.50 -0.75 12.46
N GLU A 96 7.96 -0.10 11.43
CA GLU A 96 7.21 1.15 11.61
C GLU A 96 5.88 0.87 12.32
N TYR A 97 5.19 -0.21 11.94
CA TYR A 97 3.99 -0.64 12.66
C TYR A 97 4.29 -1.05 14.09
N LYS A 98 5.28 -1.91 14.31
CA LYS A 98 5.70 -2.33 15.65
C LYS A 98 5.97 -1.15 16.58
N LYS A 99 6.64 -0.11 16.06
CA LYS A 99 6.97 1.11 16.82
C LYS A 99 5.78 2.03 17.06
N TYR A 100 4.87 2.14 16.09
CA TYR A 100 3.80 3.15 16.10
C TYR A 100 2.39 2.58 15.99
N LYS A 101 2.15 1.31 16.33
CA LYS A 101 0.85 0.62 16.12
C LYS A 101 -0.36 1.36 16.69
N GLY A 102 -0.18 2.05 17.83
CA GLY A 102 -1.22 2.89 18.43
C GLY A 102 -1.61 4.14 17.63
N LEU A 103 -0.90 4.44 16.54
CA LEU A 103 -1.08 5.62 15.69
C LEU A 103 -1.37 5.29 14.21
N ILE A 104 -1.25 4.04 13.73
CA ILE A 104 -1.30 3.74 12.28
C ILE A 104 -2.69 3.33 11.80
N ALA A 105 -3.32 2.35 12.44
CA ALA A 105 -4.72 1.96 12.25
C ALA A 105 -5.03 0.76 13.16
N PRO A 106 -6.30 0.59 13.56
CA PRO A 106 -6.68 -0.51 14.42
C PRO A 106 -6.84 -1.82 13.65
N ASN A 107 -7.22 -1.77 12.36
CA ASN A 107 -7.38 -2.95 11.50
C ASN A 107 -7.47 -2.58 10.01
N SER A 108 -7.35 -3.59 9.14
CA SER A 108 -7.43 -3.44 7.68
C SER A 108 -8.78 -2.96 7.15
N LYS A 109 -9.90 -3.26 7.83
CA LYS A 109 -11.24 -2.82 7.41
C LYS A 109 -11.38 -1.30 7.50
N VAL A 110 -10.83 -0.70 8.56
CA VAL A 110 -10.78 0.76 8.71
C VAL A 110 -9.95 1.38 7.57
N LEU A 111 -8.79 0.80 7.26
CA LEU A 111 -7.93 1.27 6.16
C LEU A 111 -8.62 1.17 4.80
N TRP A 112 -9.38 0.11 4.55
CA TRP A 112 -10.18 -0.02 3.32
C TRP A 112 -11.23 1.08 3.18
N ASN A 113 -11.97 1.38 4.26
CA ASN A 113 -12.98 2.45 4.24
C ASN A 113 -12.35 3.83 3.99
N ILE A 114 -11.20 4.08 4.60
CA ILE A 114 -10.39 5.29 4.41
C ILE A 114 -9.89 5.38 2.96
N ARG A 115 -9.27 4.31 2.44
CA ARG A 115 -8.80 4.21 1.06
C ARG A 115 -9.89 4.55 0.06
N ASN A 116 -11.08 3.97 0.22
CA ASN A 116 -12.21 4.25 -0.66
C ASN A 116 -12.67 5.70 -0.58
N SER A 117 -12.72 6.27 0.62
CA SER A 117 -13.15 7.66 0.81
C SER A 117 -12.18 8.65 0.18
N PHE A 118 -10.88 8.40 0.31
CA PHE A 118 -9.86 9.27 -0.26
C PHE A 118 -9.72 9.14 -1.78
N LEU A 119 -9.71 7.91 -2.31
CA LEU A 119 -9.51 7.71 -3.75
C LEU A 119 -10.74 8.09 -4.59
N HIS A 120 -11.96 7.91 -4.07
CA HIS A 120 -13.19 8.20 -4.84
C HIS A 120 -13.79 9.57 -4.54
N PHE A 121 -13.65 10.07 -3.32
CA PHE A 121 -14.32 11.31 -2.88
C PHE A 121 -13.37 12.36 -2.33
N TYR A 122 -12.06 12.08 -2.27
CA TYR A 122 -11.05 12.97 -1.67
C TYR A 122 -11.44 13.47 -0.26
N SER A 123 -12.11 12.59 0.50
CA SER A 123 -12.78 12.90 1.76
C SER A 123 -12.57 11.80 2.80
N PHE A 124 -13.02 12.06 4.04
CA PHE A 124 -13.11 11.07 5.09
C PHE A 124 -14.39 10.23 4.96
N PRO A 125 -14.38 8.97 5.42
CA PRO A 125 -15.59 8.15 5.43
C PRO A 125 -16.69 8.83 6.26
N PRO A 126 -17.96 8.74 5.81
CA PRO A 126 -19.07 9.25 6.59
C PRO A 126 -19.14 8.49 7.91
N VAL A 127 -19.42 9.21 8.98
CA VAL A 127 -19.52 8.58 10.30
C VAL A 127 -20.90 7.98 10.47
N LYS A 128 -20.96 6.69 10.81
CA LYS A 128 -22.21 6.00 11.12
C LYS A 128 -22.36 5.81 12.62
N GLU A 129 -23.60 5.81 13.08
CA GLU A 129 -23.93 5.51 14.46
C GLU A 129 -23.39 4.13 14.87
N GLY A 130 -22.71 4.07 16.02
CA GLY A 130 -22.07 2.84 16.51
C GLY A 130 -20.71 2.48 15.89
N GLN A 131 -20.15 3.31 14.99
CA GLN A 131 -18.80 3.10 14.47
C GLN A 131 -17.73 3.88 15.23
N ASP A 132 -16.51 3.33 15.23
CA ASP A 132 -15.32 4.01 15.72
C ASP A 132 -15.06 5.28 14.89
N TYR A 133 -14.97 6.43 15.56
CA TYR A 133 -14.55 7.69 14.95
C TYR A 133 -13.06 7.66 14.68
N VAL A 134 -12.65 7.81 13.42
CA VAL A 134 -11.24 7.97 13.07
C VAL A 134 -10.89 9.45 12.99
N ILE A 135 -10.00 9.90 13.87
CA ILE A 135 -9.44 11.24 13.86
C ILE A 135 -8.11 11.19 13.14
N PHE A 136 -7.99 11.91 12.04
CA PHE A 136 -6.71 12.10 11.37
C PHE A 136 -5.98 13.28 11.97
N GLY A 137 -4.87 12.99 12.64
CA GLY A 137 -3.93 14.01 13.09
C GLY A 137 -2.69 14.03 12.20
N TYR A 138 -2.12 15.22 12.09
CA TYR A 138 -0.85 15.42 11.40
C TYR A 138 0.15 15.91 12.43
N ASN A 139 1.14 15.08 12.73
CA ASN A 139 2.24 15.46 13.64
C ASN A 139 1.75 15.96 15.02
N LEU A 140 0.63 15.42 15.51
CA LEU A 140 0.07 15.81 16.80
C LEU A 140 0.95 15.24 17.93
N SER A 141 1.21 16.05 18.95
CA SER A 141 1.85 15.54 20.16
C SER A 141 0.95 14.49 20.85
N VAL A 142 1.55 13.62 21.66
CA VAL A 142 0.82 12.63 22.46
C VAL A 142 -0.23 13.30 23.34
N GLU A 143 0.11 14.48 23.89
CA GLU A 143 -0.78 15.29 24.70
C GLU A 143 -1.97 15.84 23.88
N THR A 144 -1.71 16.44 22.71
CA THR A 144 -2.76 16.94 21.82
C THR A 144 -3.69 15.80 21.38
N ASN A 145 -3.14 14.64 21.04
CA ASN A 145 -3.92 13.47 20.68
C ASN A 145 -4.83 13.02 21.84
N SER A 146 -4.30 12.97 23.06
CA SER A 146 -5.08 12.61 24.27
C SER A 146 -6.21 13.61 24.54
N ASN A 147 -5.92 14.90 24.41
CA ASN A 147 -6.91 15.97 24.61
C ASN A 147 -8.02 15.93 23.55
N VAL A 148 -7.66 15.71 22.28
CA VAL A 148 -8.64 15.57 21.20
C VAL A 148 -9.51 14.33 21.42
N LYS A 149 -8.92 13.19 21.79
CA LYS A 149 -9.67 11.97 22.10
C LYS A 149 -10.67 12.20 23.24
N LYS A 150 -10.23 12.85 24.31
CA LYS A 150 -11.07 13.20 25.47
C LYS A 150 -12.24 14.11 25.07
N ALA A 151 -11.98 15.14 24.27
CA ALA A 151 -13.01 16.06 23.80
C ALA A 151 -14.10 15.37 22.95
N PHE A 152 -13.76 14.34 22.19
CA PHE A 152 -14.75 13.53 21.46
C PHE A 152 -15.51 12.59 22.39
N GLN A 153 -14.83 11.97 23.37
CA GLN A 153 -15.49 11.11 24.36
C GLN A 153 -16.52 11.90 25.20
N GLU A 154 -16.19 13.14 25.58
CA GLU A 154 -17.10 14.05 26.30
C GLU A 154 -18.36 14.41 25.47
N LYS A 155 -18.28 14.33 24.14
CA LYS A 155 -19.43 14.51 23.23
C LYS A 155 -20.25 13.23 23.02
N GLY A 156 -19.93 12.14 23.72
CA GLY A 156 -20.65 10.88 23.65
C GLY A 156 -20.12 9.88 22.61
N TYR A 157 -19.00 10.18 21.94
CA TYR A 157 -18.39 9.24 20.99
C TYR A 157 -17.65 8.11 21.73
N LYS A 158 -18.17 6.89 21.63
CA LYS A 158 -17.72 5.73 22.43
C LYS A 158 -16.34 5.18 22.03
N ALA A 159 -16.00 5.26 20.74
CA ALA A 159 -14.74 4.77 20.24
C ALA A 159 -14.13 5.81 19.29
N VAL A 160 -12.96 6.32 19.67
CA VAL A 160 -12.23 7.33 18.93
C VAL A 160 -10.82 6.80 18.71
N THR A 161 -10.48 6.53 17.46
CA THR A 161 -9.16 6.09 17.03
C THR A 161 -8.46 7.25 16.38
N HIS A 162 -7.32 7.64 16.95
CA HIS A 162 -6.45 8.59 16.28
C HIS A 162 -5.54 7.86 15.30
N MET A 163 -5.44 8.39 14.09
CA MET A 163 -4.57 7.92 13.04
C MET A 163 -3.62 9.05 12.63
N ASP A 164 -2.32 8.79 12.71
CA ASP A 164 -1.28 9.64 12.16
C ASP A 164 -1.04 9.23 10.70
N ALA A 165 -1.41 10.12 9.77
CA ALA A 165 -1.29 9.89 8.35
C ALA A 165 0.15 9.64 7.91
N LEU A 166 1.13 10.34 8.50
CA LEU A 166 2.54 10.18 8.15
C LEU A 166 3.01 8.80 8.57
N ARG A 167 2.66 8.35 9.78
CA ARG A 167 3.01 7.01 10.26
C ARG A 167 2.37 5.92 9.43
N LEU A 168 1.13 6.10 8.98
CA LEU A 168 0.50 5.16 8.06
C LEU A 168 1.25 5.09 6.72
N ILE A 169 1.65 6.23 6.14
CA ILE A 169 2.41 6.26 4.89
C ILE A 169 3.75 5.52 5.06
N GLU A 170 4.50 5.82 6.12
CA GLU A 170 5.78 5.15 6.39
C GLU A 170 5.58 3.64 6.64
N ALA A 171 4.49 3.24 7.31
CA ALA A 171 4.16 1.83 7.53
C ALA A 171 3.83 1.10 6.22
N ILE A 172 3.15 1.76 5.27
CA ILE A 172 2.90 1.20 3.93
C ILE A 172 4.22 1.00 3.18
N PHE A 173 5.13 1.98 3.20
CA PHE A 173 6.45 1.84 2.58
C PHE A 173 7.28 0.74 3.23
N SER A 174 7.28 0.65 4.56
CA SER A 174 7.97 -0.42 5.27
C SER A 174 7.35 -1.80 4.96
N GLY A 175 6.02 -1.86 4.78
CA GLY A 175 5.32 -3.08 4.39
C GLY A 175 5.75 -3.62 3.03
N PHE A 176 6.13 -2.75 2.09
CA PHE A 176 6.75 -3.20 0.84
C PHE A 176 8.06 -3.96 1.09
N LEU A 177 8.90 -3.50 2.02
CA LEU A 177 10.15 -4.20 2.36
C LEU A 177 9.85 -5.58 2.97
N VAL A 178 8.85 -5.67 3.86
CA VAL A 178 8.40 -6.96 4.41
C VAL A 178 7.92 -7.90 3.30
N GLN A 179 7.17 -7.38 2.32
CA GLN A 179 6.77 -8.16 1.15
C GLN A 179 7.98 -8.65 0.35
N LEU A 180 8.98 -7.81 0.08
CA LEU A 180 10.18 -8.21 -0.67
C LEU A 180 10.95 -9.34 0.02
N ILE A 181 11.08 -9.28 1.34
CA ILE A 181 11.68 -10.36 2.15
C ILE A 181 10.86 -11.64 1.97
N HIS A 182 9.54 -11.55 2.09
CA HIS A 182 8.65 -12.70 1.91
C HIS A 182 8.70 -13.29 0.50
N LEU A 183 8.74 -12.44 -0.53
CA LEU A 183 8.90 -12.89 -1.92
C LEU A 183 10.24 -13.58 -2.13
N THR A 184 11.31 -13.12 -1.48
CA THR A 184 12.63 -13.79 -1.54
C THR A 184 12.56 -15.22 -0.98
N GLU A 185 11.80 -15.44 0.10
CA GLU A 185 11.55 -16.78 0.64
C GLU A 185 10.73 -17.65 -0.33
N MET A 186 9.68 -17.09 -0.95
CA MET A 186 8.88 -17.79 -1.94
C MET A 186 9.70 -18.24 -3.16
N ILE A 187 10.62 -17.38 -3.63
CA ILE A 187 11.50 -17.67 -4.77
C ILE A 187 12.44 -18.82 -4.45
N LYS A 188 13.05 -18.83 -3.25
CA LYS A 188 13.93 -19.91 -2.79
C LYS A 188 13.20 -21.26 -2.75
N ASN A 189 11.93 -21.26 -2.36
CA ASN A 189 11.15 -22.47 -2.21
C ASN A 189 10.55 -22.98 -3.54
N ASN A 190 10.26 -22.10 -4.50
CA ASN A 190 9.67 -22.49 -5.79
C ASN A 190 10.16 -21.61 -6.96
N PRO A 191 11.39 -21.84 -7.47
CA PRO A 191 12.00 -21.00 -8.50
C PRO A 191 11.30 -21.07 -9.86
N ALA A 192 10.68 -22.20 -10.21
CA ALA A 192 9.92 -22.32 -11.45
C ALA A 192 8.67 -21.42 -11.44
N GLN A 193 7.97 -21.38 -10.32
CA GLN A 193 6.79 -20.51 -10.15
C GLN A 193 7.18 -19.03 -10.17
N TYR A 194 8.37 -18.68 -9.69
CA TYR A 194 8.88 -17.31 -9.78
C TYR A 194 8.99 -16.82 -11.22
N ILE A 195 9.59 -17.60 -12.12
CA ILE A 195 9.73 -17.25 -13.54
C ILE A 195 8.35 -17.00 -14.15
N GLU A 196 7.40 -17.91 -13.93
CA GLU A 196 6.04 -17.77 -14.45
C GLU A 196 5.31 -16.55 -13.87
N ASN A 197 5.49 -16.26 -12.58
CA ASN A 197 4.92 -15.09 -11.91
C ASN A 197 5.47 -13.77 -12.48
N VAL A 198 6.78 -13.68 -12.70
CA VAL A 198 7.43 -12.49 -13.28
C VAL A 198 6.95 -12.26 -14.70
N LEU A 199 6.93 -13.30 -15.54
CA LEU A 199 6.44 -13.18 -16.91
C LEU A 199 4.98 -12.70 -16.96
N TYR A 200 4.14 -13.25 -16.08
CA TYR A 200 2.74 -12.85 -15.98
C TYR A 200 2.57 -11.42 -15.47
N ALA A 201 3.26 -11.05 -14.39
CA ALA A 201 3.23 -9.70 -13.84
C ALA A 201 3.73 -8.69 -14.88
N ARG A 202 4.87 -8.96 -15.53
CA ARG A 202 5.41 -8.15 -16.63
C ARG A 202 4.34 -7.91 -17.69
N ASN A 203 3.70 -8.95 -18.20
CA ASN A 203 2.69 -8.79 -19.25
C ASN A 203 1.55 -7.82 -18.84
N ILE A 204 1.08 -7.89 -17.59
CA ILE A 204 0.08 -6.96 -17.06
C ILE A 204 0.62 -5.52 -17.00
N LEU A 205 1.84 -5.33 -16.47
CA LEU A 205 2.42 -3.99 -16.34
C LEU A 205 2.62 -3.32 -17.70
N PHE A 206 3.06 -4.08 -18.71
CA PHE A 206 3.30 -3.56 -20.06
C PHE A 206 2.02 -3.33 -20.86
N THR A 207 0.97 -4.11 -20.64
CA THR A 207 -0.34 -3.88 -21.30
C THR A 207 -1.11 -2.72 -20.68
N GLN A 208 -0.87 -2.40 -19.41
CA GLN A 208 -1.56 -1.32 -18.69
C GLN A 208 -0.78 0.01 -18.66
N SER A 209 0.45 0.04 -19.15
CA SER A 209 1.23 1.28 -19.25
C SER A 209 0.68 2.17 -20.36
N ALA A 210 0.13 3.33 -20.01
CA ALA A 210 -0.15 4.37 -21.01
C ALA A 210 1.18 4.85 -21.63
N VAL A 211 1.28 4.84 -22.96
CA VAL A 211 2.42 5.43 -23.66
C VAL A 211 2.31 6.96 -23.51
N VAL A 212 3.06 7.53 -22.57
CA VAL A 212 3.22 8.98 -22.47
C VAL A 212 4.15 9.41 -23.60
N VAL A 213 3.58 9.99 -24.66
CA VAL A 213 4.37 10.62 -25.72
C VAL A 213 4.83 11.98 -25.20
N PRO A 214 6.13 12.20 -24.94
CA PRO A 214 6.61 13.51 -24.54
C PRO A 214 6.29 14.50 -25.68
N LYS A 215 5.69 15.64 -25.35
CA LYS A 215 5.55 16.74 -26.31
C LYS A 215 6.97 17.16 -26.74
N LYS A 216 7.24 17.04 -28.04
CA LYS A 216 8.40 17.64 -28.69
C LYS A 216 8.32 19.16 -28.62
#